data_AF-A0A934G6I7-F1
#
_entry.id   AF-A0A934G6I7-F1
#
_cell.length_a   1.000
_cell.length_b   1.000
_cell.length_c   1.000
_cell.angle_alpha   90.00
_cell.angle_beta   90.00
_cell.angle_gamma   90.00
#
_symmetry.space_group_name_H-M   'P 1'
#
loop_
_entity.id
_entity.type
_entity.pdbx_description
1 polymer ?
#
loop_
_entity_poly.entity_id
_entity_poly.type
_entity_poly.pdbx_seq_one_letter_code
_entity_poly.pdbx_strand_id
1 'polypeptide(L)'
;MANSLIEARRELSLANRIVANEGVIDAFGHVSMRHPDNPRRYLLSRSRAPELVTPEDFIEYDLDSQPVREPTVTQYSERVIHGEIYKARRQSPPPLTLWASPVGRSRC
;
A
#
# COMPACT_ATOMS: atom_id res chain seq x y z
N MET A 1 6.91 16.56 6.95
CA MET A 1 6.61 17.79 6.16
C MET A 1 5.73 17.39 5.00
N ALA A 2 4.74 18.19 4.56
CA ALA A 2 3.81 17.80 3.49
C ALA A 2 4.49 17.32 2.18
N ASN A 3 5.72 17.78 1.92
CA ASN A 3 6.54 17.31 0.79
C ASN A 3 6.88 15.81 0.87
N SER A 4 7.17 15.25 2.05
CA SER A 4 7.55 13.83 2.19
C SER A 4 6.37 12.90 1.92
N LEU A 5 5.15 13.29 2.28
CA LEU A 5 3.96 12.47 2.02
C LEU A 5 3.59 12.44 0.52
N ILE A 6 3.73 13.57 -0.18
CA ILE A 6 3.51 13.64 -1.63
C ILE A 6 4.53 12.76 -2.35
N GLU A 7 5.80 12.85 -1.97
CA GLU A 7 6.88 12.04 -2.52
C GLU A 7 6.64 10.54 -2.25
N ALA A 8 6.33 10.16 -1.01
CA ALA A 8 6.01 8.78 -0.64
C ALA A 8 4.85 8.20 -1.48
N ARG A 9 3.78 8.97 -1.73
CA ARG A 9 2.67 8.53 -2.59
C ARG A 9 3.10 8.36 -4.05
N ARG A 10 3.98 9.23 -4.56
CA ARG A 10 4.56 9.08 -5.91
C ARG A 10 5.41 7.83 -6.01
N GLU A 11 6.35 7.64 -5.08
CA GLU A 11 7.21 6.44 -5.05
C GLU A 11 6.39 5.16 -4.90
N LEU A 12 5.39 5.15 -4.02
CA LEU A 12 4.54 3.98 -3.81
C LEU A 12 3.65 3.68 -5.03
N SER A 13 3.16 4.71 -5.73
CA SER A 13 2.44 4.51 -7.00
C SER A 13 3.34 3.89 -8.06
N LEU A 14 4.59 4.37 -8.16
CA LEU A 14 5.58 3.85 -9.08
C LEU A 14 5.95 2.41 -8.72
N ALA A 15 6.16 2.11 -7.44
CA ALA A 15 6.48 0.77 -6.98
C ALA A 15 5.40 -0.24 -7.35
N ASN A 16 4.11 0.07 -7.13
CA ASN A 16 2.99 -0.78 -7.54
C ASN A 16 3.04 -1.07 -9.06
N ARG A 17 3.26 -0.05 -9.88
CA ARG A 17 3.34 -0.21 -11.34
C ARG A 17 4.56 -1.01 -11.79
N ILE A 18 5.73 -0.79 -11.17
CA ILE A 18 6.95 -1.55 -11.48
C ILE A 18 6.74 -3.03 -11.16
N VAL A 19 6.31 -3.37 -9.94
CA VAL A 19 6.17 -4.80 -9.57
C VAL A 19 5.08 -5.51 -10.37
N ALA A 20 4.04 -4.79 -10.83
CA ALA A 20 3.05 -5.32 -11.76
C ALA A 20 3.65 -5.54 -13.16
N ASN A 21 4.37 -4.54 -13.69
CA ASN A 21 5.02 -4.63 -15.00
C ASN A 21 6.06 -5.76 -15.07
N GLU A 22 6.81 -5.96 -13.98
CA GLU A 22 7.78 -7.06 -13.84
C GLU A 22 7.13 -8.42 -13.57
N GLY A 23 5.80 -8.49 -13.46
CA GLY A 23 5.05 -9.73 -13.22
C GLY A 23 5.30 -10.36 -11.84
N VAL A 24 5.78 -9.57 -10.87
CA VAL A 24 5.98 -10.01 -9.48
C VAL A 24 4.64 -10.16 -8.75
N ILE A 25 3.67 -9.30 -9.09
CA ILE A 25 2.30 -9.36 -8.59
C ILE A 25 1.31 -9.36 -9.74
N ASP A 26 0.14 -9.98 -9.52
CA ASP A 26 -0.98 -9.98 -10.46
C ASP A 26 -1.94 -8.80 -10.21
N ALA A 27 -3.11 -8.83 -10.84
CA ALA A 27 -4.13 -7.79 -10.71
C ALA A 27 -4.70 -7.62 -9.28
N PHE A 28 -4.45 -8.56 -8.36
CA PHE A 28 -4.94 -8.53 -6.97
C PHE A 28 -3.85 -8.09 -5.97
N GLY A 29 -2.56 -8.24 -6.32
CA GLY A 29 -1.47 -7.83 -5.45
C GLY A 29 -1.37 -6.31 -5.25
N HIS A 30 -0.64 -5.90 -4.22
CA HIS A 30 -0.48 -4.50 -3.87
C HIS A 30 0.72 -4.24 -2.96
N VAL A 31 1.24 -3.01 -3.01
CA VAL A 31 2.35 -2.55 -2.16
C VAL A 31 1.86 -1.51 -1.16
N SER A 32 2.33 -1.65 0.09
CA SER A 32 2.10 -0.68 1.17
C SER A 32 3.40 -0.07 1.65
N MET A 33 3.33 1.08 2.31
CA MET A 33 4.49 1.79 2.85
C MET A 33 4.18 2.35 4.24
N ARG A 34 5.15 2.35 5.15
CA ARG A 34 5.00 3.06 6.43
C ARG A 34 4.87 4.56 6.17
N HIS A 35 3.99 5.26 6.89
CA HIS A 35 3.88 6.71 6.69
C HIS A 35 5.21 7.39 7.06
N PRO A 36 5.80 8.23 6.17
CA PRO A 36 7.18 8.71 6.30
C PRO A 36 7.42 9.52 7.58
N ASP A 37 6.44 10.34 7.96
CA ASP A 37 6.54 11.20 9.14
C ASP A 37 5.87 10.64 10.41
N ASN A 38 5.10 9.54 10.30
CA ASN A 38 4.31 9.04 11.41
C ASN A 38 4.38 7.51 11.44
N PRO A 39 5.24 6.92 12.27
CA PRO A 39 5.32 5.47 12.34
C PRO A 39 4.00 4.88 12.81
N ARG A 40 3.06 5.57 13.46
CA ARG A 40 1.77 4.94 13.81
C ARG A 40 0.79 4.78 12.64
N ARG A 41 1.23 5.05 11.40
CA ARG A 41 0.40 4.96 10.20
C ARG A 41 1.11 4.25 9.04
N TYR A 42 0.32 3.82 8.06
CA TYR A 42 0.81 3.33 6.77
C TYR A 42 -0.10 3.79 5.64
N LEU A 43 0.43 3.67 4.41
CA LEU A 43 -0.22 4.00 3.16
C LEU A 43 -0.54 2.71 2.41
N LEU A 44 -1.75 2.63 1.87
CA LEU A 44 -2.19 1.56 0.99
C LEU A 44 -3.20 2.14 -0.01
N SER A 45 -3.17 1.70 -1.27
CA SER A 45 -4.12 2.19 -2.27
C SER A 45 -5.54 1.72 -1.93
N ARG A 46 -6.54 2.41 -2.48
CA ARG A 46 -7.89 1.84 -2.62
C ARG A 46 -7.83 0.56 -3.45
N SER A 47 -8.89 -0.25 -3.37
CA SER A 47 -9.03 -1.49 -4.14
C SER A 47 -8.97 -1.20 -5.65
N ARG A 48 -7.81 -1.47 -6.28
CA ARG A 48 -7.51 -1.14 -7.67
C ARG A 48 -6.35 -1.99 -8.19
N ALA A 49 -6.37 -2.40 -9.46
CA ALA A 49 -5.24 -3.11 -10.05
C ALA A 49 -3.93 -2.28 -9.93
N PRO A 50 -2.80 -2.91 -9.55
CA PRO A 50 -1.55 -2.20 -9.23
C PRO A 50 -0.99 -1.38 -10.39
N GLU A 51 -1.21 -1.82 -11.64
CA GLU A 51 -0.84 -1.10 -12.86
C GLU A 51 -1.55 0.25 -13.04
N LEU A 52 -2.72 0.43 -12.39
CA LEU A 52 -3.56 1.62 -12.53
C LEU A 52 -3.43 2.60 -11.35
N VAL A 53 -2.68 2.25 -10.30
CA VAL A 53 -2.58 3.05 -9.07
C VAL A 53 -1.93 4.41 -9.36
N THR A 54 -2.53 5.50 -8.90
CA THR A 54 -1.98 6.86 -8.92
C THR A 54 -1.69 7.36 -7.50
N PRO A 55 -0.92 8.46 -7.32
CA PRO A 55 -0.67 9.03 -6.00
C PRO A 55 -1.93 9.41 -5.21
N GLU A 56 -3.03 9.73 -5.90
CA GLU A 56 -4.32 10.12 -5.31
C GLU A 56 -5.12 8.93 -4.79
N ASP A 57 -4.75 7.70 -5.16
CA ASP A 57 -5.45 6.48 -4.76
C ASP A 57 -5.09 6.03 -3.32
N PHE A 58 -4.09 6.63 -2.68
CA PHE A 58 -3.60 6.18 -1.36
C PHE A 58 -4.44 6.69 -0.19
N ILE A 59 -4.82 5.74 0.66
CA ILE A 59 -5.50 5.96 1.93
C ILE A 59 -4.48 5.81 3.06
N GLU A 60 -4.57 6.68 4.06
CA GLU A 60 -3.81 6.56 5.30
C GLU A 60 -4.58 5.67 6.27
N TYR A 61 -3.89 4.69 6.83
CA TYR A 61 -4.39 3.78 7.85
C TYR A 61 -3.59 3.94 9.14
N ASP A 62 -4.25 3.79 10.27
CA ASP A 62 -3.56 3.53 11.53
C ASP A 62 -3.09 2.07 11.61
N LEU A 63 -2.40 1.71 12.71
CA LEU A 63 -1.89 0.35 12.88
C LEU A 63 -3.00 -0.70 13.10
N ASP A 64 -4.20 -0.29 13.49
CA ASP A 64 -5.39 -1.14 13.62
C ASP A 64 -6.16 -1.26 12.30
N SER A 65 -5.55 -0.79 11.20
CA SER A 65 -6.07 -0.81 9.85
C SER A 65 -7.40 -0.08 9.69
N GLN A 66 -7.65 0.90 10.56
CA GLN A 66 -8.74 1.86 10.40
C GLN A 66 -8.25 3.03 9.55
N PRO A 67 -9.04 3.46 8.55
CA PRO A 67 -8.70 4.61 7.74
C PRO A 67 -8.74 5.87 8.63
N VAL A 68 -7.73 6.73 8.50
CA VAL A 68 -7.61 7.96 9.31
C VAL A 68 -8.72 8.98 8.97
N ARG A 69 -9.34 8.85 7.79
CA ARG A 69 -10.48 9.65 7.34
C ARG A 69 -11.53 8.71 6.76
N GLU A 70 -12.80 9.09 6.86
CA GLU A 70 -13.92 8.31 6.29
C GLU A 70 -13.67 8.07 4.79
N PRO A 71 -13.54 6.81 4.35
CA PRO A 71 -13.22 6.49 2.97
C PRO A 71 -14.48 6.57 2.11
N THR A 72 -14.37 7.23 0.96
CA THR A 72 -15.44 7.29 -0.06
C THR A 72 -15.27 6.25 -1.16
N VAL A 73 -14.26 5.38 -1.02
CA VAL A 73 -13.82 4.41 -2.02
C VAL A 73 -13.68 3.03 -1.41
N THR A 74 -13.83 1.99 -2.24
CA THR A 74 -13.63 0.61 -1.81
C THR A 74 -12.19 0.36 -1.38
N GLN A 75 -12.02 -0.31 -0.25
CA GLN A 75 -10.72 -0.61 0.36
C GLN A 75 -10.38 -2.09 0.19
N TYR A 76 -9.10 -2.44 0.27
CA TYR A 76 -8.72 -3.84 0.39
C TYR A 76 -9.21 -4.44 1.71
N SER A 77 -9.76 -5.64 1.64
CA SER A 77 -10.06 -6.44 2.83
C SER A 77 -8.77 -6.88 3.55
N GLU A 78 -7.71 -7.16 2.79
CA GLU A 78 -6.40 -7.62 3.30
C GLU A 78 -5.61 -6.56 4.06
N ARG A 79 -6.06 -5.30 4.10
CA ARG A 79 -5.41 -4.20 4.83
C ARG A 79 -5.07 -4.55 6.29
N VAL A 80 -5.87 -5.41 6.94
CA VAL A 80 -5.63 -5.88 8.32
C VAL A 80 -4.30 -6.62 8.46
N ILE A 81 -3.89 -7.38 7.44
CA ILE A 81 -2.62 -8.10 7.42
C ILE A 81 -1.46 -7.09 7.41
N HIS A 82 -1.58 -6.02 6.63
CA HIS A 82 -0.59 -4.93 6.60
C HIS A 82 -0.46 -4.25 7.96
N GLY A 83 -1.60 -3.94 8.61
CA GLY A 83 -1.62 -3.37 9.96
C GLY A 83 -0.84 -4.24 10.96
N GLU A 84 -1.12 -5.54 10.98
CA GLU A 84 -0.44 -6.49 11.86
C GLU A 84 1.08 -6.59 11.57
N ILE A 85 1.49 -6.57 10.30
CA ILE A 85 2.92 -6.54 9.93
C ILE A 85 3.60 -5.28 10.50
N TYR A 86 2.97 -4.10 10.35
CA TYR A 86 3.53 -2.85 10.86
C TYR A 86 3.49 -2.72 12.39
N LYS A 87 2.51 -3.36 13.06
CA LYS A 87 2.48 -3.51 14.52
C LYS A 87 3.62 -4.37 15.03
N ALA A 88 3.84 -5.52 14.39
CA ALA A 88 4.88 -6.46 14.76
C ALA A 88 6.29 -5.87 14.55
N ARG A 89 6.47 -5.06 13.50
CA ARG A 89 7.74 -4.44 13.12
C ARG A 89 7.82 -2.99 13.58
N ARG A 90 8.22 -2.78 14.84
CA ARG A 90 8.28 -1.46 15.50
C ARG A 90 9.50 -0.59 15.15
N GLN A 91 10.55 -1.12 14.51
CA GLN A 91 11.80 -0.37 14.26
C GLN A 91 12.00 0.02 12.79
N SER A 92 12.51 1.25 12.59
CA SER A 92 12.96 2.01 11.39
C SER A 92 12.27 1.76 10.05
N PRO A 93 11.97 2.80 9.24
CA PRO A 93 11.16 2.66 8.03
C PRO A 93 11.90 1.81 6.98
N PRO A 94 11.48 0.56 6.66
CA PRO A 94 11.79 0.05 5.34
C PRO A 94 10.94 0.86 4.34
N PRO A 95 11.47 1.22 3.17
CA PRO A 95 10.74 2.04 2.22
C PRO A 95 9.44 1.35 1.76
N LEU A 96 9.38 0.02 1.66
CA LEU A 96 8.26 -0.69 1.04
C LEU A 96 7.99 -2.05 1.70
N THR A 97 6.72 -2.39 1.94
CA THR A 97 6.26 -3.75 2.24
C THR A 97 5.38 -4.26 1.10
N LEU A 98 5.87 -5.27 0.38
CA LEU A 98 5.18 -5.94 -0.71
C LEU A 98 4.24 -7.03 -0.17
N TRP A 99 2.98 -7.02 -0.60
CA TRP A 99 2.06 -8.14 -0.43
C TRP A 99 1.65 -8.67 -1.81
N ALA A 100 1.98 -9.93 -2.06
CA ALA A 100 1.59 -10.65 -3.26
C ALA A 100 0.64 -11.77 -2.84
N SER A 101 -0.58 -11.78 -3.38
CA SER A 101 -1.41 -12.98 -3.31
C SER A 101 -0.69 -14.11 -4.07
N PRO A 102 -0.66 -15.34 -3.53
CA PRO A 102 0.05 -16.45 -4.17
C PRO A 102 -0.56 -16.72 -5.56
N VAL A 103 0.28 -16.57 -6.58
CA VAL A 103 -0.11 -16.65 -8.00
C VAL A 103 -0.69 -18.03 -8.35
N GLY A 104 -1.98 -18.05 -8.71
CA GLY A 104 -2.49 -18.97 -9.72
C GLY A 104 -2.42 -18.24 -11.06
N ARG A 105 -1.58 -18.71 -11.99
CA ARG A 105 -1.50 -18.13 -13.35
C ARG A 105 -2.85 -18.27 -14.04
N SER A 106 -3.65 -17.21 -14.01
CA SER A 106 -4.79 -17.04 -14.90
C SER A 106 -4.54 -15.80 -15.73
N ARG A 107 -3.97 -16.02 -16.92
CA ARG A 107 -4.07 -15.04 -18.02
C ARG A 107 -5.57 -14.89 -18.31
N CYS A 108 -6.11 -13.69 -18.15
CA CYS A 108 -7.32 -13.26 -18.86
C CYS A 108 -6.88 -12.46 -20.07
#